data_AF-A0A966BW43-F1
#
_entry.id   AF-A0A966BW43-F1
#
_cell.length_a   1.000
_cell.length_b   1.000
_cell.length_c   1.000
_cell.angle_alpha   90.00
_cell.angle_beta   90.00
_cell.angle_gamma   90.00
#
_symmetry.space_group_name_H-M   'P 1'
#
loop_
_entity.id
_entity.type
_entity.pdbx_description
1 polymer ?
#
loop_
_entity_poly.entity_id
_entity_poly.type
_entity_poly.pdbx_seq_one_letter_code
_entity_poly.pdbx_strand_id
1 'polypeptide(L)'
;SWPSWAFSNHDVERVVSRWGLSQHADRAGPLLAALLTSLRGSPCLYQGEELGLTEAVVPYELLRDPYGIRFWPDFKGRDGCRTPMPWNAAAAHGGFSDGQPWLPLPPDHVERAVSVQDAAPLSPLNRVRAFLAWRRERPALLKGAIAFHDAPEPVVAFTRTHGDARLLCVFNLGAAPAGFDTGGFGPISPAGGHGFNGALSGAGVALEPFDAFFATY
;
A
#
# COMPACT_ATOMS: atom_id res chain seq x y z
N SER A 1 12.62 0.25 22.26
CA SER A 1 11.89 -0.82 21.53
C SER A 1 11.91 -0.55 20.03
N TRP A 2 11.69 -1.57 19.20
CA TRP A 2 11.55 -1.47 17.74
C TRP A 2 10.10 -1.84 17.36
N PRO A 3 9.32 -0.94 16.77
CA PRO A 3 7.92 -1.20 16.47
C PRO A 3 7.75 -2.07 15.21
N SER A 4 6.58 -2.68 15.07
CA SER A 4 6.13 -3.32 13.83
C SER A 4 4.81 -2.69 13.40
N TRP A 5 4.65 -2.51 12.09
CA TRP A 5 3.48 -1.87 11.48
C TRP A 5 2.85 -2.83 10.47
N ALA A 6 1.53 -2.92 10.47
CA ALA A 6 0.76 -3.67 9.48
C ALA A 6 -0.49 -2.87 9.12
N PHE A 7 -0.81 -2.81 7.83
CA PHE A 7 -2.09 -2.26 7.36
C PHE A 7 -3.10 -3.37 7.06
N SER A 8 -2.67 -4.52 6.58
CA SER A 8 -3.53 -5.70 6.50
C SER A 8 -2.87 -6.91 7.15
N ASN A 9 -3.69 -7.90 7.45
CA ASN A 9 -3.30 -9.25 7.85
C ASN A 9 -4.49 -10.19 7.58
N HIS A 10 -4.40 -11.41 8.04
CA HIS A 10 -5.43 -12.44 7.89
C HIS A 10 -6.66 -12.28 8.83
N ASP A 11 -6.71 -11.23 9.65
CA ASP A 11 -7.77 -10.99 10.64
C ASP A 11 -8.61 -9.74 10.38
N VAL A 12 -8.21 -8.90 9.44
CA VAL A 12 -8.91 -7.65 9.12
C VAL A 12 -9.18 -7.59 7.62
N GLU A 13 -10.23 -6.86 7.25
CA GLU A 13 -10.49 -6.55 5.84
C GLU A 13 -9.26 -5.93 5.18
N ARG A 14 -9.04 -6.21 3.90
CA ARG A 14 -7.93 -5.64 3.11
C ARG A 14 -7.97 -4.12 3.15
N VAL A 15 -6.80 -3.50 3.40
CA VAL A 15 -6.71 -2.05 3.70
C VAL A 15 -7.37 -1.16 2.66
N VAL A 16 -7.24 -1.46 1.36
CA VAL A 16 -7.83 -0.64 0.30
C VAL A 16 -9.36 -0.64 0.33
N SER A 17 -9.99 -1.72 0.83
CA SER A 17 -11.44 -1.75 1.04
C SER A 17 -11.81 -1.16 2.39
N ARG A 18 -11.11 -1.55 3.44
CA ARG A 18 -11.35 -1.07 4.81
C ARG A 18 -11.24 0.44 4.96
N TRP A 19 -10.40 1.09 4.15
CA TRP A 19 -10.24 2.55 4.13
C TRP A 19 -11.03 3.25 3.02
N GLY A 20 -11.94 2.55 2.34
CA GLY A 20 -12.83 3.15 1.32
C GLY A 20 -12.14 3.53 0.01
N LEU A 21 -11.02 2.90 -0.32
CA LEU A 21 -10.16 3.20 -1.47
C LEU A 21 -10.27 2.19 -2.61
N SER A 22 -11.29 1.31 -2.60
CA SER A 22 -11.41 0.21 -3.58
C SER A 22 -11.44 0.70 -5.02
N GLN A 23 -12.15 1.79 -5.31
CA GLN A 23 -12.21 2.43 -6.63
C GLN A 23 -10.87 3.06 -7.07
N HIS A 24 -9.91 3.21 -6.16
CA HIS A 24 -8.59 3.80 -6.39
C HIS A 24 -7.45 2.82 -6.08
N ALA A 25 -7.74 1.53 -5.94
CA ALA A 25 -6.78 0.52 -5.47
C ALA A 25 -5.46 0.54 -6.26
N ASP A 26 -5.50 0.80 -7.57
CA ASP A 26 -4.31 0.83 -8.43
C ASP A 26 -3.32 1.95 -8.09
N ARG A 27 -3.85 3.07 -7.60
CA ARG A 27 -3.03 4.23 -7.18
C ARG A 27 -2.74 4.17 -5.69
N ALA A 28 -3.77 3.89 -4.88
CA ALA A 28 -3.71 3.85 -3.44
C ALA A 28 -2.86 2.70 -2.90
N GLY A 29 -2.94 1.50 -3.48
CA GLY A 29 -2.19 0.32 -3.01
C GLY A 29 -0.67 0.57 -2.95
N PRO A 30 -0.02 1.00 -4.04
CA PRO A 30 1.40 1.33 -4.04
C PRO A 30 1.77 2.47 -3.08
N LEU A 31 0.90 3.49 -2.96
CA LEU A 31 1.10 4.57 -1.99
C LEU A 31 1.08 4.06 -0.55
N LEU A 32 0.11 3.21 -0.21
CA LEU A 32 -0.03 2.63 1.13
C LEU A 32 1.16 1.73 1.47
N ALA A 33 1.64 0.92 0.51
CA ALA A 33 2.86 0.14 0.68
C ALA A 33 4.08 1.05 0.89
N ALA A 34 4.18 2.15 0.14
CA ALA A 34 5.26 3.12 0.30
C ALA A 34 5.22 3.82 1.66
N LEU A 35 4.05 4.26 2.12
CA LEU A 35 3.84 4.84 3.44
C LEU A 35 4.20 3.84 4.54
N LEU A 36 3.59 2.65 4.52
CA LEU A 36 3.81 1.59 5.51
C LEU A 36 5.30 1.28 5.70
N THR A 37 6.01 1.14 4.58
CA THR A 37 7.44 0.81 4.59
C THR A 37 8.34 2.02 4.84
N SER A 38 7.82 3.25 4.74
CA SER A 38 8.52 4.48 5.11
C SER A 38 8.36 4.87 6.58
N LEU A 39 7.47 4.24 7.33
CA LEU A 39 7.40 4.38 8.79
C LEU A 39 8.66 3.79 9.46
N ARG A 40 9.00 4.30 10.65
CA ARG A 40 10.05 3.70 11.47
C ARG A 40 9.53 2.41 12.09
N GLY A 41 10.11 1.28 11.71
CA GLY A 41 9.77 -0.04 12.25
C GLY A 41 9.92 -1.15 11.22
N SER A 42 9.52 -2.36 11.60
CA SER A 42 9.40 -3.50 10.70
C SER A 42 8.02 -3.52 10.05
N PRO A 43 7.88 -3.32 8.73
CA PRO A 43 6.60 -3.42 8.06
C PRO A 43 6.19 -4.89 7.86
N CYS A 44 4.91 -5.18 7.98
CA CYS A 44 4.26 -6.42 7.58
C CYS A 44 3.35 -6.12 6.39
N LEU A 45 3.70 -6.64 5.22
CA LEU A 45 2.89 -6.57 4.00
C LEU A 45 2.19 -7.92 3.82
N TYR A 46 0.87 -7.92 3.78
CA TYR A 46 0.05 -9.12 3.65
C TYR A 46 -0.15 -9.52 2.18
N GLN A 47 -0.28 -10.83 1.92
CA GLN A 47 -0.39 -11.38 0.57
C GLN A 47 -1.53 -10.73 -0.23
N GLY A 48 -1.20 -10.17 -1.40
CA GLY A 48 -2.13 -9.46 -2.26
C GLY A 48 -2.30 -7.96 -1.96
N GLU A 49 -1.72 -7.42 -0.88
CA GLU A 49 -1.63 -5.97 -0.69
C GLU A 49 -0.80 -5.33 -1.81
N GLU A 50 0.28 -6.00 -2.25
CA GLU A 50 1.13 -5.58 -3.35
C GLU A 50 0.40 -5.56 -4.71
N LEU A 51 -0.67 -6.33 -4.84
CA LEU A 51 -1.53 -6.37 -6.04
C LEU A 51 -2.68 -5.36 -5.96
N GLY A 52 -2.87 -4.69 -4.81
CA GLY A 52 -4.05 -3.87 -4.56
C GLY A 52 -5.35 -4.69 -4.53
N LEU A 53 -5.32 -5.92 -4.00
CA LEU A 53 -6.53 -6.73 -3.88
C LEU A 53 -7.53 -6.06 -2.91
N THR A 54 -8.78 -6.02 -3.32
CA THR A 54 -9.96 -5.58 -2.57
C THR A 54 -10.52 -6.69 -1.69
N GLU A 55 -11.27 -6.35 -0.65
CA GLU A 55 -11.93 -7.34 0.20
C GLU A 55 -12.91 -8.18 -0.62
N ALA A 56 -12.78 -9.51 -0.51
CA ALA A 56 -13.66 -10.42 -1.22
C ALA A 56 -15.02 -10.53 -0.54
N VAL A 57 -16.07 -10.61 -1.34
CA VAL A 57 -17.41 -10.97 -0.86
C VAL A 57 -17.55 -12.49 -0.90
N VAL A 58 -17.55 -13.13 0.26
CA VAL A 58 -17.76 -14.59 0.39
C VAL A 58 -19.25 -14.86 0.72
N PRO A 59 -19.97 -15.62 -0.11
CA PRO A 59 -21.34 -16.04 0.18
C PRO A 59 -21.44 -16.85 1.48
N TYR A 60 -22.57 -16.74 2.19
CA TYR A 60 -22.77 -17.37 3.50
C TYR A 60 -22.51 -18.88 3.47
N GLU A 61 -23.00 -19.57 2.44
CA GLU A 61 -22.86 -21.01 2.23
C GLU A 61 -21.42 -21.46 1.97
N LEU A 62 -20.52 -20.52 1.66
CA LEU A 62 -19.09 -20.76 1.44
C LEU A 62 -18.22 -20.29 2.61
N LEU A 63 -18.80 -19.69 3.66
CA LEU A 63 -18.04 -19.27 4.84
C LEU A 63 -17.35 -20.45 5.51
N ARG A 64 -16.12 -20.20 5.94
CA ARG A 64 -15.25 -21.14 6.64
C ARG A 64 -14.90 -20.64 8.03
N ASP A 65 -14.86 -19.32 8.24
CA ASP A 65 -14.54 -18.72 9.53
C ASP A 65 -15.67 -18.94 10.56
N PRO A 66 -15.43 -19.71 11.65
CA PRO A 66 -16.44 -19.91 12.68
C PRO A 66 -16.92 -18.60 13.30
N TYR A 67 -16.07 -17.56 13.31
CA TYR A 67 -16.44 -16.25 13.84
C TYR A 67 -17.47 -15.56 12.93
N GLY A 68 -17.29 -15.62 11.61
CA GLY A 68 -18.26 -15.11 10.64
C GLY A 68 -19.58 -15.88 10.65
N ILE A 69 -19.52 -17.22 10.75
CA ILE A 69 -20.72 -18.06 10.83
C ILE A 69 -21.54 -17.72 12.08
N ARG A 70 -20.89 -17.46 13.22
CA ARG A 70 -21.57 -17.21 14.50
C ARG A 70 -22.27 -15.85 14.57
N PHE A 71 -21.73 -14.82 13.92
CA PHE A 71 -22.19 -13.43 14.04
C PHE A 71 -22.79 -12.87 12.74
N TRP A 72 -23.12 -13.74 11.79
CA TRP A 72 -23.79 -13.36 10.56
C TRP A 72 -25.20 -12.80 10.84
N PRO A 73 -25.65 -11.74 10.13
CA PRO A 73 -24.96 -11.00 9.05
C PRO A 73 -24.12 -9.80 9.51
N ASP A 74 -24.21 -9.41 10.79
CA ASP A 74 -23.63 -8.16 11.32
C ASP A 74 -22.10 -8.17 11.26
N PHE A 75 -21.48 -9.35 11.42
CA PHE A 75 -20.06 -9.55 11.20
C PHE A 75 -19.83 -10.78 10.32
N LYS A 76 -19.29 -10.56 9.13
CA LYS A 76 -19.16 -11.59 8.08
C LYS A 76 -17.93 -12.50 8.22
N GLY A 77 -17.13 -12.31 9.26
CA GLY A 77 -15.90 -13.09 9.44
C GLY A 77 -14.71 -12.48 8.71
N ARG A 78 -13.65 -13.30 8.61
CA ARG A 78 -12.35 -12.92 8.05
C ARG A 78 -12.07 -13.58 6.71
N ASP A 79 -13.02 -14.33 6.16
CA ASP A 79 -12.81 -15.09 4.92
C ASP A 79 -12.55 -14.18 3.70
N GLY A 80 -13.07 -12.95 3.72
CA GLY A 80 -12.89 -11.99 2.63
C GLY A 80 -11.43 -11.60 2.35
N CYS A 81 -10.58 -11.59 3.38
CA CYS A 81 -9.15 -11.35 3.22
C CYS A 81 -8.32 -12.64 3.07
N ARG A 82 -8.95 -13.81 3.08
CA ARG A 82 -8.31 -15.14 3.04
C ARG A 82 -8.53 -15.91 1.74
N THR A 83 -9.20 -15.29 0.76
CA THR A 83 -9.40 -15.91 -0.55
C THR A 83 -8.07 -16.32 -1.20
N PRO A 84 -8.10 -17.34 -2.08
CA PRO A 84 -6.92 -17.79 -2.80
C PRO A 84 -6.17 -16.66 -3.52
N MET A 85 -4.83 -16.78 -3.63
CA MET A 85 -4.03 -15.83 -4.38
C MET A 85 -4.24 -16.00 -5.90
N PRO A 86 -4.48 -14.91 -6.66
CA PRO A 86 -4.59 -14.96 -8.11
C PRO A 86 -3.20 -14.93 -8.75
N TRP A 87 -2.64 -16.08 -9.11
CA TRP A 87 -1.32 -16.18 -9.75
C TRP A 87 -1.37 -15.96 -11.26
N ASN A 88 -2.30 -16.61 -11.95
CA ASN A 88 -2.41 -16.60 -13.40
C ASN A 88 -3.86 -16.45 -13.85
N ALA A 89 -4.18 -15.34 -14.52
CA ALA A 89 -5.54 -15.03 -14.96
C ALA A 89 -6.11 -16.00 -16.02
N ALA A 90 -5.23 -16.67 -16.78
CA ALA A 90 -5.64 -17.62 -17.82
C ALA A 90 -5.77 -19.06 -17.29
N ALA A 91 -5.37 -19.34 -16.06
CA ALA A 91 -5.42 -20.68 -15.47
C ALA A 91 -6.70 -20.88 -14.65
N ALA A 92 -7.14 -22.14 -14.54
CA ALA A 92 -8.21 -22.51 -13.63
C ALA A 92 -7.89 -22.04 -12.20
N HIS A 93 -8.91 -21.56 -11.49
CA HIS A 93 -8.78 -21.03 -10.12
C HIS A 93 -7.66 -19.99 -9.97
N GLY A 94 -7.41 -19.18 -11.00
CA GLY A 94 -6.34 -18.18 -10.99
C GLY A 94 -4.94 -18.77 -10.84
N GLY A 95 -4.74 -20.04 -11.21
CA GLY A 95 -3.47 -20.75 -11.01
C GLY A 95 -3.15 -21.10 -9.56
N PHE A 96 -4.11 -21.00 -8.64
CA PHE A 96 -3.92 -21.37 -7.24
C PHE A 96 -3.95 -22.89 -7.00
N SER A 97 -4.82 -23.60 -7.72
CA SER A 97 -5.01 -25.04 -7.57
C SER A 97 -5.60 -25.65 -8.84
N ASP A 98 -5.31 -26.93 -9.08
CA ASP A 98 -5.96 -27.74 -10.11
C ASP A 98 -7.32 -28.30 -9.65
N GLY A 99 -7.62 -28.24 -8.35
CA GLY A 99 -8.88 -28.65 -7.75
C GLY A 99 -9.65 -27.48 -7.13
N GLN A 100 -10.86 -27.76 -6.65
CA GLN A 100 -11.72 -26.74 -6.04
C GLN A 100 -11.04 -26.11 -4.81
N PRO A 101 -10.77 -24.79 -4.81
CA PRO A 101 -10.17 -24.13 -3.65
C PRO A 101 -11.12 -24.10 -2.45
N TRP A 102 -10.53 -24.03 -1.24
CA TRP A 102 -11.25 -24.06 0.03
C TRP A 102 -12.16 -22.84 0.28
N LEU A 103 -11.85 -21.72 -0.37
CA LEU A 103 -12.65 -20.50 -0.51
C LEU A 103 -12.73 -20.08 -1.98
N PRO A 104 -13.80 -19.42 -2.44
CA PRO A 104 -13.91 -18.96 -3.82
C PRO A 104 -12.85 -17.91 -4.16
N LEU A 105 -12.37 -17.93 -5.41
CA LEU A 105 -11.54 -16.86 -5.97
C LEU A 105 -12.45 -15.78 -6.58
N PRO A 106 -12.39 -14.52 -6.12
CA PRO A 106 -13.20 -13.44 -6.68
C PRO A 106 -12.83 -13.13 -8.13
N PRO A 107 -13.79 -12.85 -9.04
CA PRO A 107 -13.49 -12.50 -10.42
C PRO A 107 -12.61 -11.24 -10.57
N ASP A 108 -12.83 -10.23 -9.74
CA ASP A 108 -12.02 -9.00 -9.71
C ASP A 108 -10.57 -9.25 -9.24
N HIS A 109 -10.34 -10.30 -8.46
CA HIS A 109 -8.97 -10.74 -8.11
C HIS A 109 -8.27 -11.39 -9.29
N VAL A 110 -8.99 -12.13 -10.15
CA VAL A 110 -8.43 -12.75 -11.37
C VAL A 110 -7.93 -11.68 -12.34
N GLU A 111 -8.67 -10.58 -12.51
CA GLU A 111 -8.26 -9.43 -13.33
C GLU A 111 -6.97 -8.77 -12.81
N ARG A 112 -6.71 -8.90 -11.50
CA ARG A 112 -5.54 -8.38 -10.79
C ARG A 112 -4.44 -9.40 -10.59
N ALA A 113 -4.51 -10.56 -11.24
CA ALA A 113 -3.57 -11.66 -11.03
C ALA A 113 -2.11 -11.25 -11.26
N VAL A 114 -1.19 -11.96 -10.61
CA VAL A 114 0.25 -11.74 -10.73
C VAL A 114 0.68 -11.74 -12.20
N SER A 115 0.24 -12.69 -13.01
CA SER A 115 0.57 -12.75 -14.45
C SER A 115 0.18 -11.49 -15.23
N VAL A 116 -0.93 -10.84 -14.85
CA VAL A 116 -1.41 -9.61 -15.50
C VAL A 116 -0.56 -8.43 -15.07
N GLN A 117 -0.32 -8.30 -13.76
CA GLN A 117 0.41 -7.16 -13.22
C GLN A 117 1.92 -7.24 -13.51
N ASP A 118 2.51 -8.43 -13.55
CA ASP A 118 3.93 -8.63 -13.85
C ASP A 118 4.28 -8.11 -15.25
N ALA A 119 3.41 -8.35 -16.23
CA ALA A 119 3.56 -7.89 -17.60
C ALA A 119 3.31 -6.37 -17.80
N ALA A 120 2.64 -5.71 -16.86
CA ALA A 120 2.29 -4.29 -16.94
C ALA A 120 3.27 -3.43 -16.12
N PRO A 121 4.15 -2.60 -16.74
CA PRO A 121 5.21 -1.89 -16.02
C PRO A 121 4.75 -0.95 -14.92
N LEU A 122 3.56 -0.36 -15.08
CA LEU A 122 2.97 0.59 -14.12
C LEU A 122 1.90 -0.05 -13.22
N SER A 123 1.82 -1.38 -13.19
CA SER A 123 0.90 -2.10 -12.30
C SER A 123 1.22 -1.84 -10.82
N PRO A 124 0.24 -2.03 -9.92
CA PRO A 124 0.48 -1.96 -8.49
C PRO A 124 1.68 -2.81 -8.04
N LEU A 125 1.75 -4.07 -8.50
CA LEU A 125 2.85 -4.98 -8.20
C LEU A 125 4.21 -4.39 -8.56
N ASN A 126 4.36 -3.91 -9.79
CA ASN A 126 5.64 -3.39 -10.27
C ASN A 126 6.00 -2.05 -9.64
N ARG A 127 5.02 -1.19 -9.33
CA ARG A 127 5.24 0.04 -8.55
C ARG A 127 5.71 -0.25 -7.12
N VAL A 128 5.11 -1.24 -6.45
CA VAL A 128 5.54 -1.69 -5.11
C VAL A 128 6.95 -2.26 -5.16
N ARG A 129 7.26 -3.12 -6.14
CA ARG A 129 8.61 -3.67 -6.33
C ARG A 129 9.65 -2.57 -6.55
N ALA A 130 9.37 -1.63 -7.44
CA ALA A 130 10.26 -0.49 -7.72
C ALA A 130 10.51 0.35 -6.46
N PHE A 131 9.46 0.67 -5.70
CA PHE A 131 9.59 1.42 -4.46
C PHE A 131 10.41 0.65 -3.40
N LEU A 132 10.15 -0.65 -3.21
CA LEU A 132 10.88 -1.45 -2.22
C LEU A 132 12.36 -1.65 -2.59
N ALA A 133 12.65 -1.78 -3.89
CA ALA A 133 14.03 -1.80 -4.40
C ALA A 133 14.74 -0.47 -4.10
N TRP A 134 14.11 0.65 -4.44
CA TRP A 134 14.61 1.99 -4.11
C TRP A 134 14.82 2.14 -2.59
N ARG A 135 13.83 1.79 -1.78
CA ARG A 135 13.88 1.88 -0.31
C ARG A 135 15.06 1.13 0.29
N ARG A 136 15.43 -0.04 -0.24
CA ARG A 136 16.51 -0.89 0.28
C ARG A 136 17.86 -0.18 0.31
N GLU A 137 18.03 0.81 -0.54
CA GLU A 137 19.27 1.58 -0.65
C GLU A 137 19.28 2.85 0.21
N ARG A 138 18.25 3.10 1.05
CA ARG A 138 18.12 4.33 1.85
C ARG A 138 18.23 4.01 3.35
N PRO A 139 19.41 4.17 3.98
CA PRO A 139 19.59 3.91 5.41
C PRO A 139 18.60 4.66 6.32
N ALA A 140 18.24 5.90 5.95
CA ALA A 140 17.23 6.69 6.65
C ALA A 140 15.88 5.97 6.74
N LEU A 141 15.42 5.34 5.65
CA LEU A 141 14.15 4.58 5.65
C LEU A 141 14.26 3.25 6.41
N LEU A 142 15.42 2.58 6.35
CA LEU A 142 15.62 1.29 6.98
C LEU A 142 15.80 1.37 8.51
N LYS A 143 16.55 2.36 8.99
CA LYS A 143 17.01 2.42 10.40
C LYS A 143 16.78 3.77 11.07
N GLY A 144 16.40 4.79 10.30
CA GLY A 144 16.36 6.16 10.80
C GLY A 144 15.28 6.42 11.84
N ALA A 145 15.52 7.43 12.67
CA ALA A 145 14.50 8.05 13.50
C ALA A 145 13.36 8.62 12.61
N ILE A 146 12.21 8.89 13.20
CA ILE A 146 11.07 9.51 12.51
C ILE A 146 10.63 10.76 13.29
N ALA A 147 10.35 11.85 12.58
CA ALA A 147 9.72 13.04 13.13
C ALA A 147 8.58 13.48 12.20
N PHE A 148 7.36 13.57 12.75
CA PHE A 148 6.20 14.02 12.00
C PHE A 148 6.15 15.55 11.91
N HIS A 149 5.63 16.05 10.80
CA HIS A 149 5.39 17.46 10.57
C HIS A 149 3.90 17.72 10.45
N ASP A 150 3.47 18.88 10.91
CA ASP A 150 2.09 19.33 10.71
C ASP A 150 1.85 19.53 9.21
N ALA A 151 0.75 19.00 8.70
CA ALA A 151 0.40 18.99 7.29
C ALA A 151 -1.12 19.08 7.14
N PRO A 152 -1.63 19.77 6.12
CA PRO A 152 -3.07 19.84 5.88
C PRO A 152 -3.61 18.45 5.52
N GLU A 153 -4.82 18.11 5.97
CA GLU A 153 -5.46 16.90 5.46
C GLU A 153 -5.67 17.00 3.93
N PRO A 154 -5.47 15.90 3.18
CA PRO A 154 -5.18 14.53 3.61
C PRO A 154 -3.68 14.16 3.50
N VAL A 155 -2.78 15.12 3.69
CA VAL A 155 -1.34 14.95 3.55
C VAL A 155 -0.71 14.41 4.83
N VAL A 156 0.15 13.40 4.70
CA VAL A 156 1.03 12.93 5.78
C VAL A 156 2.47 13.31 5.43
N ALA A 157 3.12 14.06 6.32
CA ALA A 157 4.52 14.46 6.16
C ALA A 157 5.36 14.07 7.38
N PHE A 158 6.52 13.46 7.12
CA PHE A 158 7.50 13.17 8.16
C PHE A 158 8.90 13.11 7.58
N THR A 159 9.89 13.21 8.45
CA THR A 159 11.28 13.01 8.09
C THR A 159 11.85 11.74 8.68
N ARG A 160 12.83 11.16 7.98
CA ARG A 160 13.62 10.01 8.41
C ARG A 160 15.09 10.39 8.46
N THR A 161 15.76 10.10 9.58
CA THR A 161 17.16 10.50 9.81
C THR A 161 18.02 9.37 10.36
N HIS A 162 19.16 9.07 9.72
CA HIS A 162 20.11 8.06 10.17
C HIS A 162 21.55 8.48 9.83
N GLY A 163 22.34 8.84 10.85
CA GLY A 163 23.63 9.51 10.61
C GLY A 163 23.41 10.81 9.83
N ASP A 164 24.15 10.98 8.74
CA ASP A 164 24.02 12.14 7.85
C ASP A 164 22.89 12.00 6.82
N ALA A 165 22.31 10.80 6.68
CA ALA A 165 21.20 10.58 5.75
C ALA A 165 19.91 11.19 6.32
N ARG A 166 19.37 12.19 5.61
CA ARG A 166 18.12 12.87 5.92
C ARG A 166 17.16 12.77 4.74
N LEU A 167 15.92 12.40 5.01
CA LEU A 167 14.91 12.24 3.97
C LEU A 167 13.56 12.78 4.46
N LEU A 168 13.03 13.78 3.76
CA LEU A 168 11.64 14.20 3.84
C LEU A 168 10.78 13.21 3.04
N CYS A 169 9.67 12.78 3.62
CA CYS A 169 8.68 11.89 3.02
C CYS A 169 7.31 12.58 3.12
N VAL A 170 6.64 12.80 2.00
CA VAL A 170 5.33 13.44 1.93
C VAL A 170 4.38 12.57 1.10
N PHE A 171 3.18 12.31 1.62
CA PHE A 171 2.19 11.43 1.01
C PHE A 171 0.84 12.12 0.94
N ASN A 172 0.20 12.15 -0.23
CA ASN A 172 -1.18 12.59 -0.40
C ASN A 172 -2.11 11.37 -0.37
N LEU A 173 -2.86 11.18 0.73
CA LEU A 173 -3.78 10.04 0.88
C LEU A 173 -5.15 10.27 0.22
N GLY A 174 -5.36 11.46 -0.37
CA GLY A 174 -6.64 11.87 -0.93
C GLY A 174 -6.83 11.58 -2.42
N ALA A 175 -8.09 11.68 -2.83
CA ALA A 175 -8.51 11.61 -4.22
C ALA A 175 -8.43 12.94 -4.98
N ALA A 176 -8.01 14.03 -4.31
CA ALA A 176 -7.80 15.35 -4.90
C ALA A 176 -6.31 15.75 -4.83
N PRO A 177 -5.82 16.62 -5.73
CA PRO A 177 -4.48 17.20 -5.60
C PRO A 177 -4.31 17.91 -4.24
N ALA A 178 -3.11 17.82 -3.70
CA ALA A 178 -2.76 18.43 -2.41
C ALA A 178 -1.33 18.98 -2.45
N GLY A 179 -0.96 19.72 -1.41
CA GLY A 179 0.39 20.26 -1.30
C GLY A 179 0.90 20.31 0.14
N PHE A 180 2.20 20.48 0.27
CA PHE A 180 2.90 20.59 1.55
C PHE A 180 3.91 21.72 1.50
N ASP A 181 3.85 22.63 2.45
CA ASP A 181 4.81 23.73 2.56
C ASP A 181 6.16 23.21 3.07
N THR A 182 7.23 23.65 2.42
CA THR A 182 8.60 23.28 2.80
C THR A 182 9.43 24.43 3.33
N GLY A 183 8.84 25.60 3.58
CA GLY A 183 9.55 26.80 4.04
C GLY A 183 10.30 26.64 5.37
N GLY A 184 9.96 25.65 6.20
CA GLY A 184 10.68 25.31 7.44
C GLY A 184 11.90 24.40 7.25
N PHE A 185 12.13 23.91 6.04
CA PHE A 185 13.25 23.03 5.71
C PHE A 185 14.42 23.83 5.11
N GLY A 186 15.62 23.25 5.19
CA GLY A 186 16.79 23.75 4.45
C GLY A 186 16.65 23.53 2.94
N PRO A 187 17.74 23.67 2.18
CA PRO A 187 17.73 23.38 0.74
C PRO A 187 17.22 21.96 0.47
N ILE A 188 16.11 21.87 -0.25
CA ILE A 188 15.51 20.58 -0.62
C ILE A 188 16.05 20.10 -1.97
N SER A 189 16.49 18.85 -2.02
CA SER A 189 16.88 18.17 -3.26
C SER A 189 16.00 16.92 -3.47
N PRO A 190 15.09 16.94 -4.48
CA PRO A 190 14.22 15.82 -4.80
C PRO A 190 15.00 14.52 -5.06
N ALA A 191 14.54 13.42 -4.46
CA ALA A 191 15.09 12.10 -4.72
C ALA A 191 14.39 11.47 -5.93
N GLY A 192 15.15 10.97 -6.91
CA GLY A 192 14.58 10.23 -8.05
C GLY A 192 14.42 8.74 -7.78
N GLY A 193 13.73 8.04 -8.70
CA GLY A 193 13.73 6.57 -8.78
C GLY A 193 12.77 5.83 -7.85
N HIS A 194 11.95 6.53 -7.06
CA HIS A 194 10.95 5.90 -6.16
C HIS A 194 9.62 5.54 -6.85
N GLY A 195 9.36 6.03 -8.07
CA GLY A 195 8.14 5.69 -8.84
C GLY A 195 6.87 6.47 -8.46
N PHE A 196 7.04 7.66 -7.88
CA PHE A 196 5.97 8.63 -7.59
C PHE A 196 6.28 9.96 -8.29
N ASN A 197 5.27 10.82 -8.46
CA ASN A 197 5.34 11.98 -9.36
C ASN A 197 5.30 13.32 -8.62
N GLY A 198 5.27 13.31 -7.29
CA GLY A 198 5.31 14.52 -6.50
C GLY A 198 6.50 15.39 -6.90
N ALA A 199 6.30 16.71 -6.93
CA ALA A 199 7.31 17.64 -7.41
C ALA A 199 7.35 18.90 -6.58
N LEU A 200 8.51 19.57 -6.57
CA LEU A 200 8.61 20.91 -6.01
C LEU A 200 7.79 21.89 -6.85
N SER A 201 7.06 22.77 -6.17
CA SER A 201 6.28 23.84 -6.77
C SER A 201 6.34 25.07 -5.87
N GLY A 202 6.98 26.13 -6.34
CA GLY A 202 7.25 27.31 -5.52
C GLY A 202 8.06 26.99 -4.26
N ALA A 203 7.52 27.33 -3.09
CA ALA A 203 8.15 27.07 -1.78
C ALA A 203 7.75 25.72 -1.15
N GLY A 204 7.02 24.86 -1.87
CA GLY A 204 6.49 23.61 -1.34
C GLY A 204 6.53 22.46 -2.33
N VAL A 205 5.71 21.46 -2.05
CA VAL A 205 5.50 20.25 -2.85
C VAL A 205 4.08 20.24 -3.37
N ALA A 206 3.91 19.89 -4.64
CA ALA A 206 2.62 19.56 -5.25
C ALA A 206 2.51 18.03 -5.43
N LEU A 207 1.37 17.47 -5.06
CA LEU A 207 1.07 16.04 -5.10
C LEU A 207 -0.23 15.80 -5.83
N GLU A 208 -0.21 14.91 -6.82
CA GLU A 208 -1.42 14.38 -7.44
C GLU A 208 -2.20 13.48 -6.45
N PRO A 209 -3.45 13.09 -6.76
CA PRO A 209 -4.17 12.11 -5.96
C PRO A 209 -3.38 10.82 -5.74
N PHE A 210 -3.34 10.33 -4.52
CA PHE A 210 -2.60 9.12 -4.15
C PHE A 210 -1.12 9.11 -4.57
N ASP A 211 -0.43 10.22 -4.40
CA ASP A 211 0.95 10.42 -4.81
C ASP A 211 1.89 10.68 -3.61
N ALA A 212 3.21 10.58 -3.86
CA ALA A 212 4.22 10.82 -2.84
C ALA A 212 5.42 11.61 -3.38
N PHE A 213 6.13 12.26 -2.45
CA PHE A 213 7.36 12.98 -2.71
C PHE A 213 8.42 12.62 -1.67
N PHE A 214 9.65 12.45 -2.13
CA PHE A 214 10.81 12.18 -1.28
C PHE A 214 11.94 13.13 -1.63
N ALA A 215 12.61 13.69 -0.63
CA ALA A 215 13.73 14.60 -0.86
C ALA A 215 14.72 14.64 0.29
N THR A 216 15.98 14.95 -0.01
CA THR A 216 16.97 15.30 1.03
C THR A 216 16.82 16.77 1.44
N TYR A 217 17.17 17.09 2.68
CA TYR A 217 17.02 18.42 3.30
C TYR A 217 18.04 18.66 4.42
#